data_AF-A0A183HXJ7-F1
#
_entry.id   AF-A0A183HXJ7-F1
#
_cell.length_a   1.000
_cell.length_b   1.000
_cell.length_c   1.000
_cell.angle_alpha   90.00
_cell.angle_beta   90.00
_cell.angle_gamma   90.00
#
_symmetry.space_group_name_H-M   'P 1'
#
loop_
_entity.id
_entity.type
_entity.pdbx_description
1 polymer ?
#
loop_
_entity_poly.entity_id
_entity_poly.type
_entity_poly.pdbx_seq_one_letter_code
_entity_poly.pdbx_strand_id
1 'polypeptide(L)' 'MGVSMVGFTKDLLLSNVQQTDQGLYQCIASNAVGERSIFIGLVIEAEIDSVITNLEVTVDHAK' A
#
# COMPACT_ATOMS: atom_id res chain seq x y z
N MET A 1 35.51 -13.64 -20.11
CA MET A 1 34.06 -13.87 -20.23
C MET A 1 33.37 -12.92 -19.27
N GLY A 2 32.82 -11.82 -19.79
CA GLY A 2 32.21 -10.77 -18.97
C GLY A 2 30.71 -11.01 -18.82
N VAL A 3 30.20 -10.98 -17.59
CA VAL A 3 28.76 -10.92 -17.33
C VAL A 3 28.32 -9.47 -17.51
N SER A 4 27.64 -9.17 -18.61
CA SER A 4 26.95 -7.89 -18.76
C SER A 4 25.71 -7.91 -17.87
N MET A 5 25.71 -7.10 -16.81
CA MET A 5 24.53 -6.88 -15.98
C MET A 5 23.57 -5.97 -16.75
N VAL A 6 22.60 -6.57 -17.45
CA VAL A 6 21.50 -5.84 -18.06
C VAL A 6 20.43 -5.64 -16.99
N GLY A 7 20.26 -4.40 -16.52
CA GLY A 7 19.21 -4.04 -15.58
C GLY A 7 17.86 -3.96 -16.31
N PHE A 8 16.95 -4.88 -16.01
CA PHE A 8 15.54 -4.74 -16.39
C PHE A 8 14.77 -4.28 -15.15
N THR A 9 14.15 -3.09 -15.20
CA THR A 9 13.16 -2.71 -14.20
C THR A 9 11.79 -3.25 -14.60
N LYS A 10 11.12 -3.89 -13.63
CA LYS A 10 9.75 -4.40 -13.76
C LYS A 10 8.94 -3.73 -12.65
N ASP A 11 8.32 -2.61 -13.02
CA ASP A 11 7.60 -1.78 -12.07
C ASP A 11 6.11 -2.11 -12.09
N LEU A 12 5.49 -2.12 -10.91
CA LEU A 12 4.03 -2.16 -10.75
C LEU A 12 3.55 -0.75 -10.38
N LEU A 13 2.79 -0.13 -11.27
CA LEU A 13 2.18 1.17 -11.03
C LEU A 13 0.69 0.99 -10.69
N LEU A 14 0.30 1.46 -9.52
CA LEU A 14 -1.11 1.58 -9.11
C LEU A 14 -1.53 3.04 -9.18
N SER A 15 -2.68 3.30 -9.80
CA SER A 15 -3.25 4.65 -9.95
C SER A 15 -4.67 4.66 -9.39
N ASN A 16 -5.11 5.81 -8.86
CA ASN A 16 -6.43 5.97 -8.25
C ASN A 16 -6.72 4.96 -7.12
N VAL A 17 -5.69 4.68 -6.31
CA VAL A 17 -5.76 3.71 -5.22
C VAL A 17 -6.88 4.01 -4.22
N GLN A 18 -7.57 2.97 -3.76
CA GLN A 18 -8.65 3.00 -2.79
C GLN A 18 -8.27 2.19 -1.56
N GLN A 19 -8.92 2.41 -0.41
CA GLN A 19 -8.64 1.64 0.82
C GLN A 19 -8.73 0.11 0.64
N THR A 20 -9.52 -0.37 -0.33
CA THR A 20 -9.63 -1.80 -0.67
C THR A 20 -8.41 -2.36 -1.39
N ASP A 21 -7.54 -1.50 -1.92
CA ASP A 21 -6.27 -1.91 -2.54
C ASP A 21 -5.17 -2.15 -1.49
N GLN A 22 -5.44 -1.88 -0.21
CA GLN A 22 -4.47 -2.20 0.85
C GLN A 22 -4.23 -3.70 0.94
N GLY A 23 -2.99 -4.07 1.21
CA GLY A 23 -2.63 -5.47 1.37
C GLY A 23 -1.15 -5.75 1.18
N LEU A 24 -0.83 -7.04 1.18
CA LEU A 24 0.52 -7.53 0.95
C LEU A 24 0.69 -7.89 -0.53
N TYR A 25 1.49 -7.12 -1.24
CA TYR A 25 1.82 -7.36 -2.64
C TYR A 25 3.09 -8.21 -2.73
N GLN A 26 3.10 -9.18 -3.64
CA GLN A 26 4.25 -10.04 -3.89
C GLN A 26 4.77 -9.81 -5.30
N CYS A 27 6.06 -9.49 -5.41
CA CYS A 27 6.76 -9.54 -6.69
C CYS A 27 7.48 -10.88 -6.80
N ILE A 28 7.25 -11.59 -7.90
CA ILE A 28 7.81 -12.91 -8.16
C ILE A 28 8.64 -12.84 -9.45
N ALA A 29 9.94 -13.09 -9.34
CA ALA A 29 10.85 -13.18 -10.46
C ALA A 29 11.27 -14.64 -10.66
N SER A 30 10.96 -15.20 -11.83
CA SER A 30 11.25 -16.58 -12.18
C SER A 30 12.05 -16.70 -13.47
N ASN A 31 12.91 -17.73 -13.53
CA ASN A 31 13.61 -18.15 -14.72
C ASN A 31 13.70 -19.68 -14.76
N ALA A 32 14.38 -20.25 -15.77
CA ALA A 32 14.50 -21.71 -15.92
C ALA A 32 15.25 -22.41 -14.76
N VAL A 33 15.97 -21.68 -13.92
CA VAL A 33 16.73 -22.21 -12.78
C VAL A 33 15.91 -22.17 -11.49
N GLY A 34 15.02 -21.18 -11.33
CA GLY A 34 14.17 -21.09 -10.15
C GLY A 34 13.45 -19.75 -10.01
N GLU A 35 13.00 -19.49 -8.78
CA GLU A 35 12.16 -18.35 -8.42
C GLU A 35 12.75 -17.58 -7.22
N ARG A 36 12.55 -16.26 -7.21
CA ARG A 36 12.73 -15.40 -6.04
C ARG A 36 11.54 -14.48 -5.89
N SER A 37 11.22 -14.14 -4.65
CA SER A 37 10.11 -13.23 -4.35
C SER A 37 10.44 -12.23 -3.25
N ILE A 38 9.78 -11.08 -3.31
CA ILE A 38 9.79 -10.04 -2.28
C ILE A 38 8.34 -9.64 -1.95
N PHE A 39 8.12 -9.19 -0.72
CA PHE A 39 6.83 -8.71 -0.25
C PHE A 39 6.87 -7.21 0.03
N ILE A 40 5.80 -6.51 -0.35
CA ILE A 40 5.61 -5.07 -0.15
C ILE A 40 4.25 -4.88 0.53
N GLY A 41 4.24 -4.25 1.71
CA GLY A 41 3.01 -3.87 2.38
C GLY A 41 2.51 -2.52 1.86
N LEU A 42 1.32 -2.49 1.27
CA LEU A 42 0.64 -1.25 0.88
C LEU A 42 -0.40 -0.88 1.94
N VAL A 43 -0.19 0.27 2.58
CA VAL A 43 -1.13 0.88 3.51
C VAL A 43 -1.57 2.22 2.91
N ILE A 44 -2.88 2.43 2.88
CA ILE A 44 -3.52 3.63 2.32
C ILE A 44 -4.23 4.29 3.49
N GLU A 45 -3.59 5.32 4.02
CA GLU A 45 -4.16 6.13 5.09
C GLU A 45 -5.25 7.02 4.50
N ALA A 46 -6.44 6.96 5.07
CA ALA A 46 -7.48 7.92 4.76
C ALA A 46 -7.08 9.27 5.36
N GLU A 47 -7.22 10.34 4.58
CA GLU A 47 -7.15 11.69 5.13
C GLU A 47 -8.31 11.83 6.13
N ILE A 48 -7.98 12.11 7.40
CA ILE A 48 -9.00 12.45 8.38
C ILE A 48 -9.53 13.81 7.97
N ASP A 49 -10.77 13.85 7.51
CA ASP A 49 -11.47 15.12 7.30
C ASP A 49 -11.60 15.80 8.68
N SER A 50 -10.71 16.76 8.93
CA SER A 50 -10.64 17.53 10.17
C SER A 50 -11.90 18.38 10.45
N VAL A 51 -12.93 18.28 9.61
CA VAL A 51 -14.22 18.99 9.70
C VAL A 51 -15.17 18.40 10.76
N ILE A 52 -14.73 17.46 11.61
CA ILE A 52 -15.40 17.29 12.93
C ILE A 52 -14.99 18.45 13.83
N THR A 53 -15.43 19.66 13.48
CA THR A 53 -15.27 20.89 14.28
C THR A 53 -16.35 21.03 15.35
N ASN A 54 -17.42 20.23 15.27
CA ASN A 54 -18.59 20.35 16.13
C ASN A 54 -18.82 19.05 16.90
N LEU A 55 -17.96 18.79 17.90
CA LEU A 55 -18.30 17.84 18.94
C LEU A 55 -19.37 18.49 19.83
N GLU A 56 -20.64 18.22 19.54
CA GLU A 56 -21.73 18.66 20.40
C GLU A 56 -21.75 17.79 21.66
N VAL A 57 -21.17 18.32 22.73
CA VAL A 57 -21.21 17.68 24.05
C VAL A 57 -22.59 17.92 24.63
N THR A 58 -23.48 16.93 24.52
CA THR A 58 -24.77 16.95 25.23
C THR A 58 -24.53 16.66 26.70
N VAL A 59 -24.81 17.63 27.55
CA VAL A 59 -24.75 17.44 29.00
C VAL A 59 -26.06 16.76 29.42
N ASP A 60 -26.05 15.43 29.49
CA ASP A 60 -27.12 14.65 30.11
C ASP A 60 -27.05 14.80 31.64
N HIS A 61 -27.34 16.00 32.15
CA HIS A 61 -27.63 16.14 33.58
C HIS A 61 -29.10 15.81 33.81
N ALA A 62 -29.38 14.52 33.93
CA ALA A 62 -30.61 14.06 34.55
C ALA A 62 -30.51 14.24 36.08
N LYS A 63 -31.15 15.32 36.54
CA LYS A 63 -31.65 15.63 37.89
C LYS A 63 -30.74 16.35 38.88
#